data_AF-K2ECF1-F1
#
_entry.id   AF-K2ECF1-F1
#
_cell.length_a   1.000
_cell.length_b   1.000
_cell.length_c   1.000
_cell.angle_alpha   90.00
_cell.angle_beta   90.00
_cell.angle_gamma   90.00
#
_symmetry.space_group_name_H-M   'P 1'
#
loop_
_entity.id
_entity.type
_entity.pdbx_description
1 polymer ?
#
loop_
_entity_poly.entity_id
_entity_poly.type
_entity_poly.pdbx_seq_one_letter_code
_entity_poly.pdbx_strand_id
1 'polypeptide(L)'
;MNKFCIFLLPLSLYCVTLTVDTANDTAPTTGGVGAGTAGDLRFCFNFMNQNPGAGPYDITFALGTPTITLQGMLPPLNLVGTDTVSIDGDNGGSQVAVDGASTFPGFFVRQGTVSIANIT
;
A
#
# COMPACT_ATOMS: atom_id res chain seq x y z
N MET A 1 21.42 30.27 37.03
CA MET A 1 20.20 29.77 36.34
C MET A 1 20.56 29.60 34.87
N ASN A 2 20.31 28.43 34.30
CA ASN A 2 19.95 28.23 32.89
C ASN A 2 19.38 26.81 32.78
N LYS A 3 18.05 26.71 32.92
CA LYS A 3 17.31 25.48 32.61
C LYS A 3 17.30 25.37 31.09
N PHE A 4 18.13 24.48 30.56
CA PHE A 4 18.12 24.13 29.14
C PHE A 4 16.87 23.25 28.91
N CYS A 5 15.79 23.83 28.41
CA CYS A 5 14.61 23.08 28.01
C CYS A 5 14.87 22.49 26.62
N ILE A 6 15.05 21.17 26.54
CA ILE A 6 14.89 20.45 25.27
C ILE A 6 13.42 20.53 24.89
N PHE A 7 13.12 21.26 23.82
CA PHE A 7 11.85 21.14 23.11
C PHE A 7 11.95 19.91 22.21
N LEU A 8 11.33 18.81 22.63
CA LEU A 8 10.99 17.70 21.74
C LEU A 8 9.90 18.20 20.79
N LEU A 9 10.30 18.76 19.65
CA LEU A 9 9.39 18.91 18.51
C LEU A 9 8.92 17.50 18.11
N PRO A 10 7.60 17.20 18.11
CA PRO A 10 7.14 15.97 17.49
C PRO A 10 7.46 16.10 16.01
N LEU A 11 8.48 15.39 15.54
CA LEU A 11 8.54 15.01 14.13
C LEU A 11 7.27 14.22 13.89
N SER A 12 6.26 14.88 13.32
CA SER A 12 5.14 14.14 12.74
C SER A 12 5.76 13.22 11.71
N LEU A 13 5.70 11.90 11.95
CA LEU A 13 6.01 10.92 10.93
C LEU A 13 4.94 11.14 9.85
N TYR A 14 5.27 11.92 8.83
CA TYR A 14 4.43 12.07 7.65
C TYR A 14 4.33 10.68 7.01
N CYS A 15 3.12 10.17 6.86
CA CYS A 15 2.82 8.88 6.23
C CYS A 15 1.52 9.03 5.44
N VAL A 16 1.50 8.52 4.21
CA VAL A 16 0.31 8.49 3.36
C VAL A 16 -0.35 7.13 3.48
N THR A 17 -1.50 7.08 4.16
CA THR A 17 -2.31 5.88 4.27
C THR A 17 -3.15 5.68 3.01
N LEU A 18 -2.99 4.52 2.39
CA LEU A 18 -3.81 4.02 1.30
C LEU A 18 -4.66 2.86 1.82
N THR A 19 -5.96 2.90 1.54
CA THR A 19 -6.90 1.87 2.02
C THR A 19 -7.40 1.03 0.86
N VAL A 20 -7.13 -0.27 0.93
CA VAL A 20 -7.67 -1.26 0.01
C VAL A 20 -9.04 -1.68 0.53
N ASP A 21 -10.10 -1.13 -0.04
CA ASP A 21 -11.50 -1.35 0.36
C ASP A 21 -12.29 -2.21 -0.63
N THR A 22 -11.69 -2.47 -1.79
CA THR A 22 -12.31 -3.21 -2.88
C THR A 22 -11.50 -4.46 -3.19
N ALA A 23 -12.12 -5.63 -3.03
CA ALA A 23 -11.46 -6.93 -3.20
C ALA A 23 -11.32 -7.38 -4.67
N ASN A 24 -11.74 -6.54 -5.62
CA ASN A 24 -11.76 -6.89 -7.04
C ASN A 24 -10.63 -6.17 -7.80
N ASP A 25 -9.99 -6.87 -8.74
CA ASP A 25 -8.98 -6.30 -9.65
C ASP A 25 -9.56 -6.15 -11.06
N THR A 26 -10.71 -5.47 -11.19
CA THR A 26 -11.49 -5.49 -12.44
C THR A 26 -11.00 -4.52 -13.51
N ALA A 27 -10.04 -3.65 -13.17
CA ALA A 27 -9.57 -2.57 -14.01
C ALA A 27 -8.05 -2.66 -14.35
N PRO A 28 -7.55 -3.82 -14.84
CA PRO A 28 -6.12 -4.00 -15.06
C PRO A 28 -5.54 -3.10 -16.16
N THR A 29 -6.37 -2.64 -17.10
CA THR A 29 -5.96 -1.78 -18.22
C THR A 29 -6.05 -0.30 -17.93
N THR A 30 -6.83 0.13 -16.93
CA THR A 30 -7.02 1.55 -16.58
C THR A 30 -6.33 1.95 -15.28
N GLY A 31 -5.66 1.00 -14.62
CA GLY A 31 -4.84 1.27 -13.44
C GLY A 31 -5.55 1.07 -12.10
N GLY A 32 -6.65 0.31 -12.08
CA GLY A 32 -7.44 0.04 -10.87
C GLY A 32 -8.68 0.93 -10.76
N VAL A 33 -9.51 0.62 -9.78
CA VAL A 33 -10.72 1.36 -9.39
C VAL A 33 -10.50 1.96 -8.01
N GLY A 34 -10.66 3.28 -7.87
CA GLY A 34 -10.50 3.97 -6.61
C GLY A 34 -10.73 5.48 -6.71
N ALA A 35 -10.76 6.15 -5.56
CA ALA A 35 -10.85 7.59 -5.45
C ALA A 35 -10.09 8.09 -4.22
N GLY A 36 -9.38 9.22 -4.37
CA GLY A 36 -8.53 9.74 -3.30
C GLY A 36 -7.44 8.73 -2.93
N THR A 37 -7.42 8.31 -1.67
CA THR A 37 -6.47 7.32 -1.13
C THR A 37 -7.09 5.94 -0.90
N ALA A 38 -8.29 5.67 -1.42
CA ALA A 38 -8.99 4.40 -1.25
C ALA A 38 -9.37 3.76 -2.59
N GLY A 39 -9.29 2.42 -2.68
CA GLY A 39 -9.67 1.68 -3.88
C GLY A 39 -9.23 0.21 -3.85
N ASP A 40 -9.05 -0.38 -5.02
CA ASP A 40 -8.43 -1.70 -5.16
C ASP A 40 -6.89 -1.65 -5.01
N LEU A 41 -6.28 -2.82 -4.82
CA LEU A 41 -4.82 -2.93 -4.60
C LEU A 41 -4.02 -2.35 -5.78
N ARG A 42 -4.52 -2.50 -7.00
CA ARG A 42 -3.89 -1.96 -8.21
C ARG A 42 -3.90 -0.44 -8.21
N PHE A 43 -5.01 0.16 -7.85
CA PHE A 43 -5.17 1.61 -7.70
C PHE A 43 -4.16 2.13 -6.69
N CYS A 44 -4.05 1.51 -5.52
CA CYS A 44 -3.10 1.92 -4.48
C CYS A 44 -1.64 1.85 -4.99
N PHE A 45 -1.27 0.81 -5.72
CA PHE A 45 0.09 0.69 -6.27
C PHE A 45 0.37 1.73 -7.35
N ASN A 46 -0.60 1.97 -8.24
CA ASN A 46 -0.49 3.02 -9.25
C ASN A 46 -0.49 4.41 -8.63
N PHE A 47 -1.18 4.63 -7.52
CA PHE A 47 -1.15 5.88 -6.77
C PHE A 47 0.28 6.17 -6.29
N MET A 48 0.93 5.20 -5.63
CA MET A 48 2.32 5.36 -5.16
C MET A 48 3.28 5.67 -6.32
N ASN A 49 3.16 4.93 -7.42
CA ASN A 49 4.01 5.13 -8.60
C ASN A 49 3.81 6.50 -9.28
N GLN A 50 2.61 7.08 -9.19
CA GLN A 50 2.28 8.40 -9.76
C GLN A 50 2.63 9.55 -8.81
N ASN A 51 2.89 9.28 -7.54
CA ASN A 51 3.21 10.28 -6.53
C ASN A 51 4.60 10.05 -5.92
N PRO A 52 5.69 10.05 -6.74
CA PRO A 52 7.04 9.83 -6.23
C PRO A 52 7.41 10.87 -5.17
N GLY A 53 7.95 10.44 -4.03
CA GLY A 53 8.39 11.33 -2.93
C GLY A 53 7.28 11.81 -2.00
N ALA A 54 6.03 11.36 -2.19
CA ALA A 54 4.94 11.60 -1.25
C ALA A 54 4.91 10.58 -0.10
N GLY A 55 5.80 9.60 -0.10
CA GLY A 55 5.90 8.61 0.97
C GLY A 55 6.55 9.16 2.26
N PRO A 56 6.70 8.33 3.30
CA PRO A 56 6.39 6.90 3.35
C PRO A 56 4.90 6.57 3.23
N TYR A 57 4.59 5.36 2.78
CA TYR A 57 3.25 4.85 2.52
C TYR A 57 2.87 3.75 3.51
N ASP A 58 1.58 3.66 3.81
CA ASP A 58 0.99 2.58 4.60
C ASP A 58 -0.26 2.03 3.89
N ILE A 59 -0.23 0.76 3.50
CA ILE A 59 -1.35 0.05 2.89
C ILE A 59 -2.11 -0.67 3.99
N THR A 60 -3.37 -0.32 4.13
CA THR A 60 -4.32 -0.92 5.07
C THR A 60 -5.45 -1.60 4.30
N PHE A 61 -6.10 -2.61 4.89
CA PHE A 61 -7.21 -3.32 4.25
C PHE A 61 -8.51 -3.13 5.02
N ALA A 62 -9.59 -2.89 4.27
CA ALA A 62 -10.96 -2.75 4.78
C ALA A 62 -11.94 -3.49 3.85
N LEU A 63 -11.60 -4.74 3.51
CA LEU A 63 -12.30 -5.58 2.55
C LEU A 63 -13.49 -6.30 3.17
N GLY A 64 -14.58 -6.42 2.42
CA GLY A 64 -15.70 -7.31 2.77
C GLY A 64 -15.36 -8.81 2.63
N THR A 65 -14.36 -9.15 1.82
CA THR A 65 -13.83 -10.52 1.67
C THR A 65 -12.31 -10.50 1.77
N PRO A 66 -11.68 -11.44 2.52
CA PRO A 66 -10.24 -11.39 2.76
C PRO A 66 -9.40 -11.76 1.54
N THR A 67 -10.00 -12.18 0.42
CA THR A 67 -9.27 -12.56 -0.79
C THR A 67 -9.43 -11.51 -1.89
N ILE A 68 -8.31 -11.06 -2.44
CA ILE A 68 -8.23 -10.25 -3.65
C ILE A 68 -7.81 -11.17 -4.80
N THR A 69 -8.67 -11.36 -5.80
CA THR A 69 -8.32 -12.14 -7.00
C THR A 69 -7.86 -11.20 -8.11
N LEU A 70 -6.61 -11.39 -8.57
CA LEU A 70 -6.02 -10.59 -9.64
C LEU A 70 -6.55 -11.02 -11.02
N GLN A 71 -6.94 -10.04 -11.83
CA GLN A 71 -7.29 -10.25 -13.26
C GLN A 71 -6.14 -9.84 -14.19
N GLY A 72 -5.07 -9.27 -13.64
CA GLY A 72 -3.84 -8.98 -14.35
C GLY A 72 -2.66 -8.87 -13.39
N MET A 73 -1.44 -8.86 -13.94
CA MET A 73 -0.24 -8.58 -13.12
C MET A 73 -0.36 -7.20 -12.46
N LEU A 74 -0.09 -7.10 -11.17
CA LEU A 74 -0.05 -5.81 -10.48
C LEU A 74 1.09 -4.94 -11.04
N PRO A 75 0.92 -3.60 -11.08
CA PRO A 75 1.98 -2.70 -11.48
C PRO A 75 3.19 -2.85 -10.53
N PRO A 76 4.43 -2.76 -11.05
CA PRO A 76 5.61 -2.87 -10.21
C PRO A 76 5.69 -1.68 -9.25
N LEU A 77 6.04 -1.91 -7.98
CA LEU A 77 6.30 -0.84 -7.03
C LEU A 77 7.66 -0.19 -7.35
N ASN A 78 7.63 1.11 -7.62
CA ASN A 78 8.80 1.91 -7.99
C ASN A 78 8.96 3.11 -7.05
N LEU A 79 9.32 2.83 -5.80
CA LEU A 79 9.50 3.82 -4.74
C LEU A 79 10.80 4.61 -4.95
N VAL A 80 10.81 5.93 -4.79
CA VAL A 80 12.00 6.77 -5.06
C VAL A 80 12.53 7.44 -3.79
N GLY A 81 13.83 7.75 -3.78
CA GLY A 81 14.46 8.47 -2.66
C GLY A 81 14.35 7.71 -1.34
N THR A 82 13.68 8.32 -0.36
CA THR A 82 13.44 7.74 0.98
C THR A 82 12.05 7.10 1.12
N ASP A 83 11.29 6.97 0.03
CA ASP A 83 9.97 6.35 0.06
C ASP A 83 10.08 4.90 0.56
N THR A 84 9.33 4.58 1.60
CA THR A 84 9.09 3.21 2.08
C THR A 84 7.61 2.90 1.99
N VAL A 85 7.24 1.64 1.90
CA VAL A 85 5.84 1.21 2.05
C VAL A 85 5.74 0.12 3.10
N SER A 86 4.76 0.25 3.97
CA SER A 86 4.29 -0.83 4.85
C SER A 86 3.02 -1.41 4.26
N ILE A 87 2.93 -2.75 4.21
CA ILE A 87 1.74 -3.49 3.81
C ILE A 87 1.43 -4.45 4.94
N ASP A 88 0.38 -4.14 5.70
CA ASP A 88 -0.15 -5.01 6.74
C ASP A 88 -1.49 -5.58 6.28
N GLY A 89 -1.52 -6.89 5.99
CA GLY A 89 -2.71 -7.59 5.54
C GLY A 89 -3.74 -7.91 6.64
N ASP A 90 -3.63 -7.31 7.84
CA ASP A 90 -4.73 -7.34 8.80
C ASP A 90 -5.97 -6.62 8.24
N ASN A 91 -7.06 -7.38 8.09
CA ASN A 91 -8.36 -6.88 7.67
C ASN A 91 -9.39 -7.11 8.78
N GLY A 92 -9.18 -6.45 9.92
CA GLY A 92 -10.05 -6.57 11.09
C GLY A 92 -9.99 -7.96 11.74
N GLY A 93 -8.81 -8.56 11.81
CA GLY A 93 -8.57 -9.89 12.36
C GLY A 93 -8.65 -11.03 11.32
N SER A 94 -8.94 -10.71 10.06
CA SER A 94 -8.86 -11.66 8.94
C SER A 94 -7.62 -11.35 8.11
N GLN A 95 -6.78 -12.36 7.88
CA GLN A 95 -5.60 -12.22 7.04
C GLN A 95 -6.01 -12.05 5.57
N VAL A 96 -5.46 -11.03 4.89
CA VAL A 96 -5.68 -10.84 3.45
C VAL A 96 -4.87 -11.84 2.63
N ALA A 97 -5.51 -12.42 1.63
CA ALA A 97 -4.87 -13.24 0.60
C ALA A 97 -4.91 -12.52 -0.76
N VAL A 98 -3.76 -12.41 -1.42
CA VAL A 98 -3.66 -11.88 -2.79
C VAL A 98 -3.47 -13.05 -3.75
N ASP A 99 -4.57 -13.47 -4.38
CA ASP A 99 -4.61 -14.60 -5.29
C ASP A 99 -4.36 -14.16 -6.73
N GLY A 100 -3.22 -14.58 -7.28
CA GLY A 100 -2.85 -14.38 -8.68
C GLY A 100 -3.58 -15.29 -9.68
N ALA A 101 -4.60 -16.04 -9.26
CA ALA A 101 -5.36 -16.98 -10.07
C ALA A 101 -4.45 -17.99 -10.81
N SER A 102 -3.38 -18.43 -10.15
CA SER A 102 -2.32 -19.30 -10.71
C SER A 102 -1.60 -18.76 -11.96
N THR A 103 -1.85 -17.50 -12.32
CA THR A 103 -1.38 -16.90 -13.59
C THR A 103 -0.42 -15.74 -13.34
N PHE A 104 -0.71 -14.94 -12.32
CA PHE A 104 0.03 -13.74 -12.00
C PHE A 104 0.84 -13.92 -10.72
N PRO A 105 2.09 -13.44 -10.66
CA PRO A 105 2.76 -13.27 -9.38
C PRO A 105 2.01 -12.21 -8.55
N GLY A 106 2.12 -12.28 -7.21
CA GLY A 106 1.49 -11.32 -6.31
C GLY A 106 1.88 -9.88 -6.66
N PHE A 107 3.14 -9.50 -6.47
CA PHE A 107 3.66 -8.23 -6.98
C PHE A 107 5.18 -8.22 -7.15
N PHE A 108 5.67 -7.19 -7.84
CA PHE A 108 7.09 -6.96 -8.07
C PHE A 108 7.52 -5.64 -7.44
N VAL A 109 8.65 -5.66 -6.72
CA VAL A 109 9.29 -4.47 -6.17
C VAL A 109 10.54 -4.17 -6.99
N ARG A 110 10.55 -3.05 -7.71
CA ARG A 110 11.70 -2.64 -8.51
C ARG A 110 12.79 -2.01 -7.65
N GLN A 111 12.39 -1.15 -6.71
CA GLN A 111 13.29 -0.40 -5.82
C GLN A 111 12.53 0.12 -4.59
N GLY A 112 13.28 0.48 -3.55
CA GLY A 112 12.80 1.00 -2.27
C GLY A 112 12.63 -0.08 -1.20
N THR A 113 12.12 0.33 -0.05
CA THR A 113 11.91 -0.55 1.10
C THR A 113 10.43 -0.90 1.23
N VAL A 114 10.14 -2.20 1.28
CA VAL A 114 8.79 -2.74 1.46
C VAL A 114 8.78 -3.60 2.72
N SER A 115 7.94 -3.26 3.68
CA SER A 115 7.62 -4.09 4.83
C SER A 115 6.31 -4.82 4.57
N ILE A 116 6.30 -6.15 4.76
CA ILE A 116 5.15 -7.00 4.49
C ILE A 116 4.83 -7.78 5.77
N ALA A 117 3.59 -7.70 6.23
CA ALA A 117 3.09 -8.46 7.37
C ALA A 117 1.66 -8.95 7.10
N ASN A 118 1.27 -10.03 7.78
CA ASN A 118 -0.12 -10.54 7.81
C ASN A 118 -0.80 -10.69 6.44
N ILE A 119 -0.07 -11.09 5.41
CA ILE A 119 -0.61 -11.29 4.05
C ILE A 119 -0.12 -12.63 3.48
N THR A 120 -0.94 -13.29 2.64
CA THR A 120 -0.61 -14.55 1.96
C THR A 120 -0.76 -14.47 0.45
#